data_AF-A0A938NN06-F1
#
_entry.id   AF-A0A938NN06-F1
#
_cell.length_a   1.000
_cell.length_b   1.000
_cell.length_c   1.000
_cell.angle_alpha   90.00
_cell.angle_beta   90.00
_cell.angle_gamma   90.00
#
_symmetry.space_group_name_H-M   'P 1'
#
loop_
_entity.id
_entity.type
_entity.pdbx_description
1 polymer ?
#
loop_
_entity_poly.entity_id
_entity_poly.type
_entity_poly.pdbx_seq_one_letter_code
_entity_poly.pdbx_strand_id
1 'polypeptide(L)' 'EKNTLKIVNISGGGCPDVPYVAEELIGKTLKDAPSPKEIGHTLCAYALHMAYEEMKKICLL' A
#
# COMPACT_ATOMS: atom_id res chain seq x y z
N GLU A 1 16.94 1.03 -4.74
CA GLU A 1 16.83 0.58 -6.14
C GLU A 1 15.37 0.59 -6.60
N LYS A 2 14.99 1.44 -7.56
CA LYS A 2 13.59 1.61 -7.99
C LYS A 2 13.05 0.44 -8.82
N ASN A 3 13.94 -0.30 -9.48
CA ASN A 3 13.59 -1.45 -10.33
C ASN A 3 12.94 -2.60 -9.56
N THR A 4 13.09 -2.61 -8.23
CA THR A 4 12.49 -3.65 -7.36
C THR A 4 11.00 -3.46 -7.13
N LEU A 5 10.47 -2.24 -7.36
CA LEU A 5 9.09 -1.86 -7.01
C LEU A 5 8.72 -2.19 -5.54
N LYS A 6 9.72 -2.19 -4.65
CA LYS A 6 9.54 -2.46 -3.24
C LYS A 6 8.91 -1.26 -2.55
N ILE A 7 7.85 -1.50 -1.79
CA ILE A 7 7.25 -0.49 -0.92
C ILE A 7 8.18 -0.31 0.29
N VAL A 8 8.75 0.88 0.44
CA VAL A 8 9.71 1.18 1.51
C VAL A 8 9.13 2.04 2.62
N ASN A 9 7.98 2.66 2.36
CA ASN A 9 7.26 3.49 3.32
C ASN A 9 5.79 3.59 2.93
N ILE A 10 4.97 3.92 3.93
CA ILE A 10 3.59 4.37 3.76
C ILE A 10 3.48 5.68 4.53
N SER A 11 2.93 6.71 3.90
CA SER A 11 2.63 7.97 4.56
C SER A 11 1.16 8.02 5.01
N GLY A 12 0.92 8.64 6.15
CA GLY A 12 -0.42 8.77 6.73
C GLY A 12 -0.43 8.52 8.24
N GLY A 13 -1.56 8.81 8.87
CA GLY A 13 -1.76 8.64 10.32
C GLY A 13 -3.17 9.05 10.74
N GLY A 14 -3.55 8.72 11.97
CA GLY A 14 -4.84 9.08 12.58
C GLY A 14 -5.94 8.01 12.46
N CYS A 15 -5.82 7.09 11.50
CA CYS A 15 -6.69 5.92 11.39
C CYS A 15 -6.10 4.73 12.18
N PRO A 16 -6.92 3.97 12.94
CA PRO A 16 -6.43 2.89 13.81
C PRO A 16 -5.80 1.70 13.07
N ASP A 17 -6.15 1.48 11.80
CA ASP A 17 -5.64 0.37 10.99
C ASP A 17 -4.35 0.70 10.21
N VAL A 18 -3.97 1.98 10.09
CA VAL A 18 -2.78 2.40 9.32
C VAL A 18 -1.49 1.73 9.78
N PRO A 19 -1.20 1.58 11.10
CA PRO A 19 0.00 0.87 11.53
C PRO A 19 0.06 -0.57 11.04
N TYR A 20 -1.04 -1.31 11.15
CA TYR A 20 -1.16 -2.70 10.68
C TYR A 20 -1.05 -2.77 9.14
N VAL A 21 -1.76 -1.91 8.43
CA VAL A 21 -1.68 -1.84 6.96
C VAL A 21 -0.25 -1.51 6.51
N ALA A 22 0.45 -0.61 7.19
CA ALA A 22 1.83 -0.27 6.86
C ALA A 22 2.79 -1.44 7.09
N GLU A 23 2.66 -2.16 8.22
CA GLU A 23 3.44 -3.37 8.52
C GLU A 23 3.24 -4.45 7.45
N GLU A 24 2.00 -4.64 6.99
CA GLU A 24 1.66 -5.63 5.97
C GLU A 24 2.10 -5.26 4.55
N LEU A 25 2.46 -4.00 4.28
CA LEU A 25 2.86 -3.54 2.94
C LEU A 25 4.36 -3.29 2.83
N ILE A 26 4.97 -2.68 3.85
CA ILE A 26 6.38 -2.30 3.83
C ILE A 26 7.23 -3.57 3.71
N GLY A 27 8.17 -3.55 2.77
CA GLY A 27 9.04 -4.68 2.49
C GLY A 27 8.57 -5.58 1.35
N LYS A 28 7.28 -5.57 1.00
CA LYS A 28 6.73 -6.31 -0.14
C LYS A 28 6.88 -5.51 -1.45
N THR A 29 6.85 -6.21 -2.58
CA THR A 29 6.84 -5.55 -3.90
C THR A 29 5.40 -5.15 -4.27
N LEU A 30 5.22 -4.23 -5.22
CA LEU A 30 3.88 -3.90 -5.75
C LEU A 30 3.13 -5.11 -6.34
N LYS A 31 3.84 -6.20 -6.69
CA LYS A 31 3.23 -7.44 -7.20
C LYS A 31 2.73 -8.34 -6.07
N ASP A 32 3.48 -8.42 -4.97
CA ASP A 32 3.24 -9.38 -3.88
C ASP A 32 2.48 -8.77 -2.69
N ALA A 33 2.43 -7.44 -2.59
CA ALA A 33 1.75 -6.75 -1.51
C ALA A 33 0.23 -6.95 -1.59
N PRO A 34 -0.46 -7.23 -0.47
CA PRO A 34 -1.91 -7.34 -0.44
C PRO A 34 -2.57 -6.00 -0.80
N SER A 35 -3.83 -6.04 -1.20
CA SER A 35 -4.57 -4.83 -1.48
C SER A 35 -4.89 -4.09 -0.18
N PRO A 36 -4.63 -2.78 -0.05
CA PRO A 36 -4.91 -2.06 1.21
C PRO A 36 -6.39 -2.14 1.65
N LYS A 37 -7.34 -2.29 0.71
CA LYS A 37 -8.77 -2.48 1.02
C LYS A 37 -9.13 -3.87 1.57
N GLU A 38 -8.25 -4.86 1.40
CA GLU A 38 -8.49 -6.23 1.88
C GLU A 38 -8.08 -6.37 3.35
N ILE A 39 -7.12 -5.54 3.80
CA ILE A 39 -6.53 -5.62 5.14
C ILE A 39 -6.82 -4.39 6.02
N GLY A 40 -7.46 -3.36 5.46
CA GLY A 40 -7.86 -2.15 6.18
C GLY A 40 -9.35 -1.85 6.01
N HIS A 41 -9.90 -1.13 6.98
CA HIS A 41 -11.34 -0.85 7.10
C HIS A 41 -11.66 0.64 7.24
N THR A 42 -10.65 1.50 7.26
CA THR A 42 -10.83 2.95 7.35
C THR A 42 -10.81 3.61 5.98
N LEU A 43 -11.25 4.88 5.94
CA LEU A 43 -11.12 5.71 4.75
C LEU A 43 -9.64 5.90 4.34
N CYS A 44 -8.71 5.90 5.32
CA CYS A 44 -7.28 5.97 5.03
C CYS A 44 -6.82 4.74 4.22
N ALA A 45 -7.27 3.53 4.59
CA ALA A 45 -6.95 2.31 3.86
C ALA A 45 -7.55 2.31 2.45
N TYR A 46 -8.77 2.84 2.28
CA TYR A 46 -9.38 3.02 0.96
C TYR A 46 -8.60 4.01 0.09
N ALA A 47 -8.21 5.16 0.64
CA ALA A 47 -7.40 6.15 -0.08
C ALA A 47 -6.04 5.56 -0.50
N LEU A 48 -5.41 4.78 0.39
CA LEU A 48 -4.18 4.07 0.07
C LEU A 48 -4.39 3.01 -1.01
N HIS A 49 -5.53 2.31 -1.01
CA HIS A 49 -5.88 1.36 -2.08
C HIS A 49 -5.97 2.04 -3.44
N MET A 50 -6.61 3.22 -3.51
CA MET A 50 -6.69 3.99 -4.76
C MET A 50 -5.29 4.36 -5.29
N ALA A 51 -4.39 4.79 -4.41
CA ALA A 51 -3.00 5.09 -4.78
C ALA A 51 -2.22 3.84 -5.21
N TYR A 52 -2.43 2.71 -4.52
CA TYR A 52 -1.83 1.41 -4.85
C TYR A 52 -2.24 0.92 -6.24
N GLU A 53 -3.53 1.00 -6.59
CA GLU A 53 -4.03 0.60 -7.91
C GLU A 53 -3.46 1.49 -9.03
N GLU A 54 -3.37 2.80 -8.79
CA GLU A 54 -2.76 3.70 -9.78
C GLU A 54 -1.27 3.39 -9.98
N MET A 55 -0.56 3.07 -8.90
CA MET A 55 0.84 2.68 -9.01
C MET A 55 1.05 1.37 -9.77
N LYS A 56 0.14 0.41 -9.61
CA LYS A 56 0.16 -0.82 -10.43
C LYS A 56 -0.04 -0.52 -11.90
N LYS A 57 -0.95 0.40 -12.26
CA LYS A 57 -1.13 0.79 -13.67
C LYS A 57 0.11 1.46 -14.26
N ILE A 58 0.80 2.31 -13.50
CA ILE A 58 1.97 3.06 -14.00
C ILE A 58 3.21 2.17 -14.10
N CYS A 59 3.35 1.16 -13.22
CA CYS A 59 4.59 0.40 -13.08
C CYS A 59 4.52 -1.07 -13.48
N LEU A 60 3.32 -1.67 -13.58
CA LEU A 60 3.14 -3.10 -13.88
C LEU A 60 2.37 -3.36 -15.18
N LEU A 61 1.67 -2.36 -15.72
CA LEU A 61 1.07 -2.38 -17.05
C LEU A 61 1.94 -1.58 -18.01
#